data_AF-A0A518B061-F1
#
_entry.id   AF-A0A518B061-F1
#
_cell.length_a   1.000
_cell.length_b   1.000
_cell.length_c   1.000
_cell.angle_alpha   90.00
_cell.angle_beta   90.00
_cell.angle_gamma   90.00
#
_symmetry.space_group_name_H-M   'P 1'
#
loop_
_entity.id
_entity.type
_entity.pdbx_description
1 polymer ?
#
loop_
_entity_poly.entity_id
_entity_poly.type
_entity_poly.pdbx_seq_one_letter_code
_entity_poly.pdbx_strand_id
1 'polypeptide(L)'
;MRSFATCLVAASLGLWITGCGEHHHDEDAKATSKADDHDDHGHGHSHDHGHDQEHDHGAHGPHEGELLELGDSGYHAEFVDDPPATKIYLLGKDAKSPLEADVTGVTINVKSGDKAKQFTLKADAKGGDKLYISDDAELTYLLGSDDADARVRVDIGEKSYVAELHLDEHDEHDDHDEEAPSTKN
;
A
#
# COMPACT_ATOMS: atom_id res chain seq x y z
N MET A 1 -0.09 -31.72 28.04
CA MET A 1 0.45 -32.28 26.77
C MET A 1 -0.52 -33.34 26.27
N ARG A 2 -1.35 -33.00 25.28
CA ARG A 2 -2.29 -33.95 24.65
C ARG A 2 -2.22 -33.76 23.14
N SER A 3 -1.40 -34.60 22.53
CA SER A 3 -1.29 -34.78 21.08
C SER A 3 -2.38 -35.71 20.59
N PHE A 4 -3.16 -35.26 19.61
CA PHE A 4 -4.00 -36.05 18.69
C PHE A 4 -4.29 -35.12 17.50
N ALA A 5 -4.40 -35.51 16.25
CA ALA A 5 -4.00 -36.68 15.49
C ALA A 5 -4.17 -36.23 14.02
N THR A 6 -3.18 -36.49 13.18
CA THR A 6 -3.17 -36.17 11.75
C THR A 6 -4.30 -36.91 11.03
N CYS A 7 -5.15 -36.20 10.30
CA CYS A 7 -6.10 -36.82 9.36
C CYS A 7 -5.75 -36.39 7.93
N LEU A 8 -5.29 -37.37 7.17
CA LEU A 8 -4.82 -37.30 5.80
C LEU A 8 -6.03 -37.50 4.88
N VAL A 9 -6.35 -36.51 4.02
CA VAL A 9 -7.33 -36.65 2.94
C VAL A 9 -6.68 -36.30 1.61
N ALA A 10 -6.89 -37.20 0.66
CA ALA A 10 -6.22 -37.30 -0.63
C ALA A 10 -6.92 -36.54 -1.78
N ALA A 11 -6.09 -35.99 -2.66
CA ALA A 11 -6.14 -35.91 -4.14
C ALA A 11 -7.47 -35.89 -4.94
N SER A 12 -7.59 -34.89 -5.83
CA SER A 12 -7.95 -34.99 -7.28
C SER A 12 -8.02 -33.57 -7.90
N LEU A 13 -7.12 -33.16 -8.80
CA LEU A 13 -7.15 -33.19 -10.28
C LEU A 13 -8.43 -32.68 -10.99
N GLY A 14 -8.28 -31.61 -11.80
CA GLY A 14 -9.16 -31.19 -12.90
C GLY A 14 -9.27 -29.65 -13.02
N LEU A 15 -8.53 -28.90 -13.85
CA LEU A 15 -8.44 -28.74 -15.32
C LEU A 15 -9.37 -27.63 -15.91
N TRP A 16 -8.77 -26.44 -16.18
CA TRP A 16 -8.98 -25.40 -17.22
C TRP A 16 -10.40 -24.95 -17.66
N ILE A 17 -10.64 -23.63 -17.70
CA ILE A 17 -11.14 -22.90 -18.90
C ILE A 17 -10.54 -21.48 -18.96
N THR A 18 -9.92 -21.18 -20.10
CA THR A 18 -9.48 -19.87 -20.59
C THR A 18 -10.68 -19.06 -21.10
N GLY A 19 -10.78 -17.78 -20.74
CA GLY A 19 -11.73 -16.83 -21.34
C GLY A 19 -11.04 -15.51 -21.66
N CYS A 20 -10.77 -15.28 -22.94
CA CYS A 20 -10.22 -14.05 -23.52
C CYS A 20 -11.35 -13.41 -24.34
N GLY A 21 -11.54 -12.09 -24.24
CA GLY A 21 -12.62 -11.39 -24.93
C GLY A 21 -12.47 -9.87 -24.84
N GLU A 22 -11.51 -9.33 -25.59
CA GLU A 22 -11.43 -7.91 -25.98
C GLU A 22 -12.61 -7.58 -26.90
N HIS A 23 -13.34 -6.51 -26.60
CA HIS A 23 -14.26 -5.86 -27.53
C HIS A 23 -13.86 -4.39 -27.66
N HIS A 24 -13.27 -4.08 -28.80
CA HIS A 24 -12.99 -2.73 -29.30
C HIS A 24 -14.32 -2.01 -29.60
N HIS A 25 -14.42 -0.79 -29.09
CA HIS A 25 -15.43 0.24 -29.33
C HIS A 25 -14.70 1.55 -28.98
N ASP A 26 -14.68 2.66 -29.71
CA ASP A 26 -15.19 3.13 -31.01
C ASP A 26 -14.24 4.31 -31.35
N GLU A 27 -13.63 4.36 -32.52
CA GLU A 27 -13.92 5.35 -33.56
C GLU A 27 -14.61 6.66 -33.11
N ASP A 28 -13.82 7.68 -32.74
CA ASP A 28 -14.19 9.09 -32.91
C ASP A 28 -13.23 9.78 -33.87
N ALA A 29 -13.59 9.74 -35.15
CA ALA A 29 -13.16 10.74 -36.10
C ALA A 29 -14.11 11.94 -35.98
N LYS A 30 -13.60 13.17 -35.81
CA LYS A 30 -13.98 14.34 -36.63
C LYS A 30 -13.26 15.65 -36.24
N ALA A 31 -12.33 16.02 -37.12
CA ALA A 31 -12.19 17.31 -37.80
C ALA A 31 -12.09 18.64 -37.01
N THR A 32 -10.86 19.18 -37.03
CA THR A 32 -10.44 20.47 -37.63
C THR A 32 -11.37 21.69 -37.64
N SER A 33 -10.82 22.83 -37.20
CA SER A 33 -11.02 24.23 -37.69
C SER A 33 -10.01 25.13 -36.95
N LYS A 34 -8.82 25.42 -37.52
CA LYS A 34 -8.36 26.65 -38.21
C LYS A 34 -8.46 27.98 -37.43
N ALA A 35 -7.30 28.63 -37.38
CA ALA A 35 -6.85 29.89 -36.77
C ALA A 35 -7.53 31.20 -37.21
N ASP A 36 -7.44 32.23 -36.35
CA ASP A 36 -7.00 33.63 -36.58
C ASP A 36 -6.99 34.34 -35.19
N ASP A 37 -5.81 34.69 -34.64
CA ASP A 37 -5.07 35.97 -34.74
C ASP A 37 -5.61 37.08 -33.82
N HIS A 38 -4.88 37.37 -32.73
CA HIS A 38 -4.85 38.67 -32.03
C HIS A 38 -3.62 38.72 -31.08
N ASP A 39 -2.62 39.49 -31.50
CA ASP A 39 -1.52 40.03 -30.67
C ASP A 39 -2.07 41.06 -29.68
N ASP A 40 -1.91 40.83 -28.36
CA ASP A 40 -1.86 41.91 -27.37
C ASP A 40 -0.95 41.53 -26.20
N HIS A 41 -0.10 42.47 -25.82
CA HIS A 41 1.04 42.31 -24.91
C HIS A 41 0.59 42.23 -23.45
N GLY A 42 0.43 41.01 -22.93
CA GLY A 42 0.37 40.74 -21.50
C GLY A 42 1.62 40.00 -21.04
N HIS A 43 2.53 40.65 -20.32
CA HIS A 43 3.51 39.97 -19.46
C HIS A 43 2.78 39.29 -18.29
N GLY A 44 2.08 38.20 -18.59
CA GLY A 44 1.70 37.22 -17.60
C GLY A 44 2.90 36.33 -17.37
N HIS A 45 3.50 36.42 -16.20
CA HIS A 45 4.39 35.38 -15.71
C HIS A 45 3.59 34.08 -15.67
N SER A 46 3.67 33.32 -16.76
CA SER A 46 3.37 31.89 -16.77
C SER A 46 4.44 31.26 -15.89
N HIS A 47 4.23 31.28 -14.58
CA HIS A 47 4.64 30.14 -13.80
C HIS A 47 3.79 29.02 -14.34
N ASP A 48 4.36 28.35 -15.34
CA ASP A 48 4.18 26.94 -15.57
C ASP A 48 4.10 26.32 -14.18
N HIS A 49 2.87 26.07 -13.73
CA HIS A 49 2.62 25.03 -12.78
C HIS A 49 2.99 23.78 -13.55
N GLY A 50 4.31 23.53 -13.61
CA GLY A 50 4.81 22.20 -13.76
C GLY A 50 3.93 21.40 -12.84
N HIS A 51 3.22 20.45 -13.44
CA HIS A 51 2.71 19.33 -12.70
C HIS A 51 3.97 18.72 -12.08
N ASP A 52 4.39 19.26 -10.93
CA ASP A 52 4.81 18.46 -9.81
C ASP A 52 3.71 17.42 -9.76
N GLN A 53 4.00 16.28 -10.40
CA GLN A 53 3.51 15.03 -9.92
C GLN A 53 4.02 15.03 -8.49
N GLU A 54 3.22 15.65 -7.59
CA GLU A 54 3.32 15.44 -6.16
C GLU A 54 3.58 13.96 -6.06
N HIS A 55 4.77 13.63 -5.58
CA HIS A 55 5.11 12.30 -5.14
C HIS A 55 3.94 11.92 -4.24
N ASP A 56 2.98 11.17 -4.77
CA ASP A 56 1.76 10.78 -4.08
C ASP A 56 2.24 9.75 -3.06
N HIS A 57 2.81 10.26 -1.97
CA HIS A 57 3.04 9.54 -0.73
C HIS A 57 1.70 8.86 -0.46
N GLY A 58 1.67 7.54 -0.62
CA GLY A 58 0.44 6.77 -0.83
C GLY A 58 -0.68 7.23 0.12
N ALA A 59 -1.91 7.31 -0.38
CA ALA A 59 -3.04 7.88 0.35
C ALA A 59 -3.04 7.48 1.83
N HIS A 60 -2.99 8.45 2.73
CA HIS A 60 -2.94 8.18 4.17
C HIS A 60 -4.32 7.80 4.72
N GLY A 61 -4.34 6.82 5.63
CA GLY A 61 -5.53 6.43 6.35
C GLY A 61 -5.85 7.32 7.57
N PRO A 62 -6.94 7.03 8.30
CA PRO A 62 -7.37 7.79 9.48
C PRO A 62 -6.39 7.82 10.66
N HIS A 63 -5.40 6.94 10.67
CA HIS A 63 -4.38 6.81 11.71
C HIS A 63 -3.00 7.25 11.21
N GLU A 64 -2.96 8.03 10.12
CA GLU A 64 -1.75 8.60 9.51
C GLU A 64 -0.77 7.53 8.99
N GLY A 65 -1.28 6.33 8.70
CA GLY A 65 -0.53 5.23 8.10
C GLY A 65 -0.71 5.13 6.58
N GLU A 66 0.02 4.20 5.97
CA GLU A 66 -0.13 3.84 4.55
C GLU A 66 -1.43 3.04 4.36
N LEU A 67 -2.28 3.48 3.42
CA LEU A 67 -3.49 2.76 3.07
C LEU A 67 -3.24 1.69 2.01
N LEU A 68 -3.63 0.47 2.31
CA LEU A 68 -3.45 -0.72 1.52
C LEU A 68 -4.80 -1.25 1.02
N GLU A 69 -4.98 -1.36 -0.29
CA GLU A 69 -6.20 -1.94 -0.86
C GLU A 69 -6.15 -3.48 -0.83
N LEU A 70 -7.15 -4.10 -0.20
CA LEU A 70 -7.23 -5.56 -0.01
C LEU A 70 -7.96 -6.23 -1.19
N GLY A 71 -7.29 -6.27 -2.35
CA GLY A 71 -7.81 -6.83 -3.61
C GLY A 71 -9.14 -6.21 -4.06
N ASP A 72 -9.86 -6.86 -4.98
CA ASP A 72 -11.12 -6.33 -5.58
C ASP A 72 -12.34 -6.26 -4.63
N SER A 73 -12.15 -6.43 -3.32
CA SER A 73 -13.25 -6.44 -2.35
C SER A 73 -13.70 -5.04 -1.92
N GLY A 74 -12.83 -4.05 -2.14
CA GLY A 74 -12.94 -2.70 -1.61
C GLY A 74 -12.65 -2.59 -0.12
N TYR A 75 -12.17 -3.64 0.55
CA TYR A 75 -11.67 -3.48 1.93
C TYR A 75 -10.29 -2.85 1.92
N HIS A 76 -9.93 -2.19 3.02
CA HIS A 76 -8.63 -1.57 3.15
C HIS A 76 -7.97 -2.03 4.46
N ALA A 77 -6.64 -2.09 4.45
CA ALA A 77 -5.83 -2.14 5.65
C ALA A 77 -5.06 -0.83 5.72
N GLU A 78 -4.79 -0.33 6.92
CA GLU A 78 -3.88 0.80 7.12
C GLU A 78 -2.71 0.30 7.94
N PHE A 79 -1.51 0.43 7.39
CA PHE A 79 -0.26 0.09 8.02
C PHE A 79 0.30 1.33 8.74
N VAL A 80 0.57 1.18 10.03
CA VAL A 80 1.22 2.21 10.84
C VAL A 80 2.48 1.60 11.44
N ASP A 81 3.62 2.15 11.05
CA ASP A 81 4.89 1.87 11.73
C ASP A 81 4.99 2.77 12.97
N ASP A 82 4.85 2.18 14.16
CA ASP A 82 4.94 2.87 15.45
C ASP A 82 5.94 2.16 16.38
N PRO A 83 7.26 2.28 16.12
CA PRO A 83 8.29 1.58 16.88
C PRO A 83 8.09 1.76 18.40
N PRO A 84 8.10 0.66 19.18
CA PRO A 84 8.63 -0.66 18.85
C PRO A 84 7.60 -1.65 18.29
N ALA A 85 6.43 -1.21 17.83
CA ALA A 85 5.36 -2.09 17.38
C ALA A 85 4.80 -1.69 16.01
N THR A 86 4.56 -2.69 15.19
CA THR A 86 3.86 -2.51 13.91
C THR A 86 2.36 -2.71 14.11
N LYS A 87 1.54 -1.84 13.52
CA LYS A 87 0.08 -1.90 13.62
C LYS A 87 -0.59 -2.00 12.25
N ILE A 88 -1.66 -2.77 12.19
CA ILE A 88 -2.57 -2.87 11.06
C ILE A 88 -3.99 -2.54 11.55
N TYR A 89 -4.59 -1.50 11.00
CA TYR A 89 -6.01 -1.21 11.16
C TYR A 89 -6.78 -1.78 9.98
N LEU A 90 -7.86 -2.52 10.23
CA LEU A 90 -8.71 -3.07 9.17
C LEU A 90 -9.92 -2.17 8.97
N LEU A 91 -10.05 -1.66 7.75
CA LEU A 91 -11.03 -0.65 7.37
C LEU A 91 -12.00 -1.20 6.32
N GLY A 92 -13.20 -0.63 6.33
CA GLY A 92 -14.28 -0.96 5.40
C GLY A 92 -14.09 -0.36 4.00
N LYS A 93 -15.19 -0.31 3.27
CA LYS A 93 -15.23 0.16 1.88
C LYS A 93 -14.95 1.64 1.67
N ASP A 94 -15.06 2.41 2.73
CA ASP A 94 -14.83 3.86 2.74
C ASP A 94 -13.40 4.22 3.12
N ALA A 95 -12.53 3.22 3.34
CA ALA A 95 -11.15 3.39 3.82
C ALA A 95 -11.05 4.20 5.13
N LYS A 96 -12.13 4.25 5.93
CA LYS A 96 -12.21 5.13 7.10
C LYS A 96 -12.84 4.45 8.30
N SER A 97 -13.96 3.78 8.08
CA SER A 97 -14.68 3.09 9.13
C SER A 97 -14.03 1.75 9.41
N PRO A 98 -14.03 1.27 10.66
CA PRO A 98 -13.60 -0.09 10.97
C PRO A 98 -14.33 -1.12 10.10
N LEU A 99 -13.61 -2.14 9.65
CA LEU A 99 -14.19 -3.27 8.94
C LEU A 99 -15.29 -3.93 9.80
N GLU A 100 -16.43 -4.33 9.24
CA GLU A 100 -17.50 -5.02 10.00
C GLU A 100 -17.45 -6.55 9.86
N ALA A 101 -16.56 -7.07 9.01
CA ALA A 101 -16.43 -8.49 8.75
C ALA A 101 -15.61 -9.23 9.83
N ASP A 102 -15.83 -10.55 9.91
CA ASP A 102 -15.09 -11.44 10.80
C ASP A 102 -13.69 -11.73 10.24
N VAL A 103 -12.67 -11.38 11.01
CA VAL A 103 -11.27 -11.50 10.62
C VAL A 103 -10.64 -12.64 11.41
N THR A 104 -10.18 -13.65 10.69
CA THR A 104 -9.66 -14.89 11.27
C THR A 104 -8.14 -14.91 11.35
N GLY A 105 -7.45 -14.01 10.63
CA GLY A 105 -6.00 -13.91 10.65
C GLY A 105 -5.46 -12.66 9.96
N VAL A 106 -4.35 -12.15 10.50
CA VAL A 106 -3.53 -11.10 9.87
C VAL A 106 -2.08 -11.51 9.94
N THR A 107 -1.39 -11.47 8.81
CA THR A 107 0.03 -11.81 8.71
C THR A 107 0.77 -10.80 7.83
N ILE A 108 2.04 -10.57 8.14
CA ILE A 108 2.96 -9.81 7.30
C ILE A 108 4.04 -10.77 6.82
N ASN A 109 4.24 -10.83 5.50
CA ASN A 109 5.29 -11.59 4.86
C ASN A 109 6.35 -10.60 4.41
N VAL A 110 7.56 -10.71 4.96
CA VAL A 110 8.69 -9.86 4.59
C VAL A 110 9.73 -10.71 3.90
N LYS A 111 10.22 -10.23 2.76
CA LYS A 111 11.34 -10.80 2.03
C LYS A 111 12.45 -9.77 1.98
N SER A 112 13.66 -10.16 2.36
CA SER A 112 14.89 -9.36 2.24
C SER A 112 15.98 -10.30 1.71
N GLY A 113 16.53 -9.96 0.54
CA GLY A 113 17.37 -10.81 -0.27
C GLY A 113 16.75 -12.21 -0.53
N ASP A 114 17.48 -13.25 -0.12
CA ASP A 114 17.06 -14.65 -0.26
C ASP A 114 16.20 -15.17 0.90
N LYS A 115 15.94 -14.34 1.92
CA LYS A 115 15.20 -14.74 3.12
C LYS A 115 13.77 -14.23 3.03
N ALA A 116 12.82 -15.10 3.30
CA ALA A 116 11.42 -14.73 3.50
C ALA A 116 10.97 -15.20 4.88
N LYS A 117 10.24 -14.36 5.59
CA LYS A 117 9.69 -14.67 6.91
C LYS A 117 8.25 -14.16 7.01
N GLN A 118 7.40 -14.96 7.65
CA GLN A 118 6.02 -14.62 7.94
C GLN A 118 5.86 -14.33 9.43
N PHE A 119 5.15 -13.26 9.75
CA PHE A 119 4.82 -12.84 11.09
C PHE A 119 3.31 -12.80 11.26
N THR A 120 2.79 -13.38 12.33
CA THR A 120 1.36 -13.33 12.68
C THR A 120 1.13 -12.22 13.68
N LEU A 121 0.22 -11.30 13.36
CA LEU A 121 -0.16 -10.21 14.25
C LEU A 121 -1.30 -10.65 15.16
N LYS A 122 -1.38 -10.04 16.35
CA LYS A 122 -2.42 -10.33 17.33
C LYS A 122 -3.40 -9.18 17.40
N ALA A 123 -4.68 -9.50 17.54
CA ALA A 123 -5.69 -8.48 17.83
C ALA A 123 -5.35 -7.75 19.13
N ASP A 124 -5.43 -6.42 19.11
CA ASP A 124 -5.22 -5.58 20.28
C ASP A 124 -6.44 -5.65 21.21
N ALA A 125 -6.18 -5.69 22.51
CA ALA A 125 -7.24 -5.79 23.51
C ALA A 125 -8.09 -4.50 23.62
N LYS A 126 -7.56 -3.34 23.19
CA LYS A 126 -8.24 -2.04 23.28
C LYS A 126 -8.92 -1.66 21.96
N GLY A 127 -8.32 -2.01 20.83
CA GLY A 127 -8.85 -1.78 19.47
C GLY A 127 -9.72 -2.92 18.93
N GLY A 128 -9.76 -4.06 19.61
CA GLY A 128 -10.54 -5.23 19.21
C GLY A 128 -9.94 -5.97 18.01
N ASP A 129 -10.75 -6.81 17.37
CA ASP A 129 -10.42 -7.61 16.18
C ASP A 129 -10.33 -6.78 14.88
N LYS A 130 -10.05 -5.48 15.01
CA LYS A 130 -9.89 -4.51 13.91
C LYS A 130 -8.57 -3.75 13.99
N LEU A 131 -7.84 -3.90 15.09
CA LEU A 131 -6.48 -3.45 15.25
C LEU A 131 -5.61 -4.67 15.56
N TYR A 132 -4.61 -4.90 14.73
CA TYR A 132 -3.67 -5.99 14.87
C TYR A 132 -2.27 -5.43 15.11
N ILE A 133 -1.58 -5.96 16.11
CA ILE A 133 -0.28 -5.45 16.56
C ILE A 133 0.74 -6.60 16.56
N SER A 134 1.98 -6.28 16.19
CA SER A 134 3.15 -7.11 16.42
C SER A 134 4.24 -6.28 17.11
N ASP A 135 4.70 -6.76 18.26
CA ASP A 135 5.86 -6.27 19.01
C ASP A 135 7.14 -7.08 18.72
N ASP A 136 7.13 -7.89 17.65
CA ASP A 136 8.28 -8.68 17.23
C ASP A 136 9.37 -7.76 16.67
N ALA A 137 10.47 -7.63 17.42
CA ALA A 137 11.59 -6.77 17.05
C ALA A 137 12.26 -7.18 15.72
N GLU A 138 12.17 -8.45 15.31
CA GLU A 138 12.70 -8.89 14.02
C GLU A 138 11.81 -8.44 12.87
N LEU A 139 10.48 -8.38 13.06
CA LEU A 139 9.60 -7.78 12.06
C LEU A 139 9.96 -6.30 11.85
N THR A 140 10.03 -5.50 12.91
CA THR A 140 10.41 -4.08 12.82
C THR A 140 11.77 -3.91 12.17
N TYR A 141 12.74 -4.74 12.52
CA TYR A 141 14.06 -4.71 11.90
C TYR A 141 14.02 -5.03 10.40
N LEU A 142 13.27 -6.06 9.98
CA LEU A 142 13.19 -6.45 8.58
C LEU A 142 12.40 -5.44 7.73
N LEU A 143 11.39 -4.76 8.29
CA LEU A 143 10.65 -3.72 7.58
C LEU A 143 11.46 -2.44 7.38
N GLY A 144 12.45 -2.18 8.22
CA GLY A 144 13.36 -1.04 8.06
C GLY A 144 14.60 -1.32 7.20
N SER A 145 14.68 -2.49 6.55
CA SER A 145 15.77 -2.80 5.62
C SER A 145 15.49 -2.19 4.25
N ASP A 146 16.51 -1.60 3.61
CA ASP A 146 16.39 -0.97 2.29
C ASP A 146 15.98 -1.96 1.17
N ASP A 147 16.20 -3.27 1.35
CA ASP A 147 15.86 -4.31 0.38
C ASP A 147 14.60 -5.10 0.75
N ALA A 148 13.77 -4.57 1.64
CA ALA A 148 12.58 -5.26 2.14
C ALA A 148 11.40 -5.16 1.16
N ASP A 149 10.94 -6.32 0.69
CA ASP A 149 9.64 -6.48 0.06
C ASP A 149 8.64 -7.01 1.08
N ALA A 150 7.59 -6.26 1.40
CA ALA A 150 6.59 -6.67 2.38
C ALA A 150 5.18 -6.83 1.77
N ARG A 151 4.44 -7.83 2.25
CA ARG A 151 3.05 -8.07 1.89
C ARG A 151 2.19 -8.38 3.10
N VAL A 152 1.10 -7.64 3.24
CA VAL A 152 0.08 -7.87 4.27
C VAL A 152 -0.96 -8.85 3.73
N ARG A 153 -1.23 -9.92 4.48
CA ARG A 153 -2.32 -10.84 4.20
C ARG A 153 -3.35 -10.77 5.31
N VAL A 154 -4.61 -10.61 4.91
CA VAL A 154 -5.78 -10.56 5.81
C VAL A 154 -6.74 -11.69 5.42
N ASP A 155 -7.06 -12.56 6.37
CA ASP A 155 -8.06 -13.61 6.22
C ASP A 155 -9.40 -13.12 6.80
N ILE A 156 -10.41 -12.99 5.93
CA ILE A 156 -11.77 -12.52 6.27
C ILE A 156 -12.75 -13.64 5.90
N GLY A 157 -13.35 -14.27 6.91
CA GLY A 157 -14.10 -15.51 6.75
C GLY A 157 -13.23 -16.61 6.11
N GLU A 158 -13.67 -17.15 4.97
CA GLU A 158 -12.96 -18.20 4.20
C GLU A 158 -12.06 -17.63 3.08
N LYS A 159 -12.00 -16.31 2.93
CA LYS A 159 -11.24 -15.64 1.87
C LYS A 159 -10.02 -14.95 2.42
N SER A 160 -8.99 -14.86 1.58
CA SER A 160 -7.74 -14.20 1.93
C SER A 160 -7.44 -13.13 0.90
N TYR A 161 -7.07 -11.97 1.41
CA TYR A 161 -6.70 -10.80 0.63
C TYR A 161 -5.25 -10.48 0.92
N VAL A 162 -4.53 -10.01 -0.11
CA VAL A 162 -3.12 -9.66 0.00
C VAL A 162 -2.95 -8.27 -0.58
N ALA A 163 -2.23 -7.42 0.15
CA ALA A 163 -1.77 -6.12 -0.32
C ALA A 163 -0.25 -6.06 -0.23
N GLU A 164 0.36 -5.34 -1.16
CA GLU A 164 1.79 -5.00 -1.12
C GLU A 164 1.96 -3.77 -0.23
N LEU A 165 2.99 -3.78 0.60
CA LEU A 165 3.34 -2.68 1.51
C LEU A 165 4.51 -1.91 0.88
N HIS A 166 4.36 -0.62 0.65
CA HIS A 166 5.41 0.21 0.11
C HIS A 166 6.23 0.75 1.27
N LEU A 167 7.40 0.17 1.47
CA LEU A 167 8.36 0.66 2.44
C LEU A 167 9.12 1.79 1.76
N ASP A 168 8.89 3.02 2.22
CA ASP A 168 9.61 4.17 1.71
C ASP A 168 11.11 3.94 1.91
N GLU A 169 11.88 4.04 0.83
CA GLU A 169 13.34 4.11 0.93
C GLU A 169 13.66 5.38 1.71
N HIS A 170 14.47 5.29 2.77
CA HIS A 170 14.92 6.48 3.48
C HIS A 170 15.76 7.31 2.50
N ASP A 171 15.13 8.26 1.81
CA ASP A 171 15.83 9.24 1.00
C ASP A 171 16.84 9.93 1.91
N GLU A 172 18.12 9.67 1.63
CA GLU A 172 19.22 10.42 2.20
C GLU A 172 18.94 11.88 1.87
N HIS A 173 18.54 12.66 2.87
CA HIS A 173 18.45 14.10 2.73
C HIS A 173 19.84 14.58 2.28
N ASP A 174 19.98 14.87 0.99
CA ASP A 174 21.10 15.64 0.46
C ASP A 174 21.05 16.98 1.19
N ASP A 175 21.92 17.10 2.20
CA ASP A 175 22.20 18.34 2.90
C ASP A 175 22.60 19.37 1.84
N HIS A 176 21.65 20.20 1.43
CA HIS A 176 21.96 21.38 0.63
C HIS A 176 22.93 22.23 1.43
N ASP A 177 24.19 22.20 1.01
CA ASP A 177 25.26 23.04 1.49
C ASP A 177 24.82 24.51 1.28
N GLU A 178 24.30 25.11 2.34
CA GLU A 178 23.99 26.53 2.42
C GLU A 178 25.30 27.30 2.25
N GLU A 179 25.63 27.63 1.00
CA GLU A 179 26.75 28.51 0.65
C GLU A 179 26.53 29.85 1.36
N ALA A 180 27.30 30.08 2.43
CA ALA A 180 27.20 31.26 3.27
C ALA A 180 27.24 32.55 2.43
N PRO A 181 26.37 33.54 2.69
CA PRO A 181 26.34 34.76 1.89
C PRO A 181 27.68 35.50 2.00
N SER A 182 28.31 35.68 0.84
CA SER A 182 29.48 36.53 0.64
C SER A 182 29.24 37.91 1.26
N THR A 183 29.79 38.15 2.45
CA THR A 183 29.83 39.48 3.04
C THR A 183 30.92 40.26 2.34
N LYS A 184 30.52 40.92 1.26
CA LYS A 184 31.21 42.09 0.75
C LYS A 184 31.05 43.19 1.81
N ASN A 185 32.15 43.64 2.39
CA ASN A 185 32.47 45.02 2.79
C ASN A 185 33.89 45.11 3.35
#